data_AF-A0A414AIU0-F1
#
_entry.id   AF-A0A414AIU0-F1
#
_cell.length_a   1.000
_cell.length_b   1.000
_cell.length_c   1.000
_cell.angle_alpha   90.00
_cell.angle_beta   90.00
_cell.angle_gamma   90.00
#
_symmetry.space_group_name_H-M   'P 1'
#
loop_
_entity.id
_entity.type
_entity.pdbx_description
1 polymer ?
#
loop_
_entity_poly.entity_id
_entity_poly.type
_entity_poly.pdbx_seq_one_letter_code
_entity_poly.pdbx_strand_id
1 'polypeptide(L)'
;MKNHGVEFDERMLEMLNKQYNKAQAEILKQNGDDLEKRAEQYVIGIYGSKEGKTNTDDFEKTKKDFMTANAFELVDPIKILDKINALEDKIASFKAEVDAALSVSNAITEIEISY
;
A
#
# COMPACT_ATOMS: atom_id res chain seq x y z
N MET A 1 -3.43 -14.49 -31.26
CA MET A 1 -3.84 -14.48 -29.85
C MET A 1 -4.65 -13.21 -29.62
N LYS A 2 -5.91 -13.31 -29.20
CA LYS A 2 -6.73 -12.14 -28.85
C LYS A 2 -6.17 -11.59 -27.53
N ASN A 3 -5.48 -10.46 -27.57
CA ASN A 3 -5.01 -9.76 -26.38
C ASN A 3 -6.24 -9.27 -25.59
N HIS A 4 -6.71 -10.06 -24.62
CA HIS A 4 -7.91 -9.76 -23.84
C HIS A 4 -7.74 -8.62 -22.82
N GLY A 5 -6.64 -7.86 -22.89
CA GLY A 5 -6.39 -6.72 -22.00
C GLY A 5 -5.96 -7.10 -20.59
N VAL A 6 -6.34 -8.29 -20.11
CA VAL A 6 -6.14 -8.74 -18.72
C VAL A 6 -4.66 -8.84 -18.33
N GLU A 7 -3.76 -9.22 -19.24
CA GLU A 7 -2.32 -9.18 -18.95
C GLU A 7 -1.82 -7.76 -18.64
N PHE A 8 -2.43 -6.73 -19.26
CA PHE A 8 -2.10 -5.34 -18.94
C PHE A 8 -2.69 -4.91 -17.60
N ASP A 9 -3.90 -5.38 -17.27
CA ASP A 9 -4.52 -5.15 -15.96
C ASP A 9 -3.68 -5.81 -14.85
N GLU A 10 -3.17 -7.03 -15.05
CA GLU A 10 -2.27 -7.72 -14.11
C GLU A 10 -0.94 -6.98 -13.92
N ARG A 11 -0.32 -6.52 -15.01
CA ARG A 11 0.90 -5.70 -14.93
C ARG A 11 0.65 -4.36 -14.24
N MET A 12 -0.50 -3.75 -14.49
CA MET A 12 -0.90 -2.51 -13.82
C MET A 12 -1.08 -2.74 -12.32
N LEU A 13 -1.75 -3.83 -11.93
CA LEU A 13 -1.92 -4.23 -10.54
C LEU A 13 -0.56 -4.42 -9.84
N GLU A 14 0.37 -5.14 -10.48
CA GLU A 14 1.72 -5.34 -9.95
C GLU A 14 2.44 -4.01 -9.71
N MET A 15 2.34 -3.08 -10.68
CA MET A 15 2.95 -1.76 -10.57
C MET A 15 2.32 -0.89 -9.47
N LEU A 16 0.99 -0.92 -9.31
CA LEU A 16 0.29 -0.20 -8.25
C LEU A 16 0.69 -0.73 -6.87
N ASN A 17 0.70 -2.05 -6.69
CA ASN A 17 1.14 -2.69 -5.46
C ASN A 17 2.60 -2.35 -5.12
N LYS A 18 3.49 -2.37 -6.13
CA LYS A 18 4.90 -2.01 -5.95
C LYS A 18 5.07 -0.55 -5.53
N GLN A 19 4.32 0.37 -6.14
CA GLN A 19 4.38 1.79 -5.79
C GLN A 19 3.84 2.05 -4.39
N TYR A 20 2.70 1.46 -4.05
CA TYR A 20 2.10 1.56 -2.72
C TYR A 20 3.06 1.03 -1.63
N ASN A 21 3.59 -0.18 -1.82
CA ASN A 21 4.52 -0.79 -0.88
C ASN A 21 5.81 0.03 -0.73
N LYS A 22 6.32 0.61 -1.82
CA LYS A 22 7.49 1.48 -1.76
C LYS A 22 7.20 2.73 -0.93
N ALA A 23 6.07 3.39 -1.15
CA ALA A 23 5.69 4.60 -0.40
C ALA A 23 5.52 4.29 1.10
N GLN A 24 4.89 3.16 1.43
CA GLN A 24 4.75 2.70 2.81
C GLN A 24 6.11 2.39 3.46
N ALA A 25 7.02 1.75 2.72
CA ALA A 25 8.37 1.48 3.20
C ALA A 25 9.17 2.78 3.44
N GLU A 26 9.02 3.78 2.58
CA GLU A 26 9.64 5.09 2.78
C GLU A 26 9.10 5.81 4.02
N ILE A 27 7.78 5.77 4.25
CA ILE A 27 7.16 6.34 5.45
C ILE A 27 7.66 5.63 6.71
N LEU A 28 7.66 4.29 6.73
CA LEU A 28 8.17 3.50 7.85
C LEU A 28 9.65 3.81 8.14
N LYS A 29 10.46 3.96 7.08
CA LYS A 29 11.87 4.33 7.23
C LYS A 29 12.05 5.72 7.82
N GLN A 30 11.27 6.70 7.37
CA GLN A 30 11.38 8.08 7.83
C GLN A 30 10.79 8.29 9.23
N ASN A 31 9.71 7.59 9.57
CA ASN A 31 9.02 7.69 10.87
C ASN A 31 9.56 6.74 11.94
N GLY A 32 10.45 5.82 11.59
CA GLY A 32 11.11 4.92 12.53
C GLY A 32 12.20 5.62 13.36
N ASP A 33 13.29 4.89 13.62
CA ASP A 33 14.38 5.32 14.52
C ASP A 33 14.97 6.70 14.22
N ASP A 34 14.92 7.15 12.97
CA ASP A 34 15.50 8.44 12.57
C ASP A 34 14.67 9.63 13.09
N LEU A 35 13.34 9.54 13.04
CA LEU A 35 12.45 10.56 13.60
C LEU A 35 12.58 10.61 15.11
N GLU A 36 12.68 9.46 15.77
CA GLU A 36 12.84 9.38 17.22
C GLU A 36 14.18 9.99 17.68
N LYS A 37 15.28 9.65 17.01
CA LYS A 37 16.60 10.25 17.30
C LYS A 37 16.60 11.77 17.08
N ARG A 38 15.98 12.24 16.00
CA ARG A 38 15.83 13.69 15.74
C ARG A 38 14.99 14.37 16.82
N ALA A 39 13.91 13.75 17.26
CA ALA A 39 13.09 14.27 18.35
C ALA A 39 13.86 14.32 19.66
N GLU A 40 14.63 13.29 19.99
CA GLU A 40 15.46 13.27 21.20
C GLU A 40 16.57 14.33 21.18
N GLN A 41 17.27 14.48 20.06
CA GLN A 41 18.27 15.54 19.90
C GLN A 41 17.66 16.93 20.02
N TYR A 42 16.46 17.15 19.44
CA TYR A 42 15.74 18.41 19.54
C TYR A 42 15.38 18.75 20.98
N VAL A 43 14.84 17.80 21.73
CA VAL A 43 14.45 18.03 23.12
C VAL A 43 15.69 18.19 24.02
N ILE A 44 16.78 17.46 23.78
CA ILE A 44 18.07 17.67 24.48
C ILE A 44 18.64 19.08 24.17
N GLY A 45 18.51 19.58 22.94
CA GLY A 45 18.95 20.92 22.58
C GLY A 45 18.18 22.05 23.28
N ILE A 46 16.88 21.85 23.52
CA ILE A 46 16.01 22.82 24.21
C ILE A 46 16.14 22.71 25.73
N TYR A 47 16.12 21.49 26.25
CA TYR A 47 16.02 21.24 27.68
C TYR A 47 17.38 20.93 28.34
N GLY A 48 18.44 20.68 27.59
CA GLY A 48 19.73 20.23 28.11
C GLY A 48 19.73 18.74 28.47
N SER A 49 20.67 18.32 29.32
CA SER A 49 20.80 16.93 29.74
C SER A 49 19.54 16.43 30.47
N LYS A 50 19.12 15.20 30.16
CA LYS A 50 17.95 14.51 30.74
C LYS A 50 17.94 14.48 32.27
N GLU A 51 19.12 14.62 32.90
CA GLU A 51 19.35 14.55 34.34
C GLU A 51 19.12 15.87 35.09
N GLY A 52 18.90 17.00 34.39
CA GLY A 52 18.98 18.34 34.98
C GLY A 52 17.68 19.13 35.17
N LYS A 53 16.50 18.63 34.79
CA LYS A 53 15.25 19.45 34.82
C LYS A 53 14.06 18.80 35.54
N THR A 54 13.42 19.66 36.32
CA THR A 54 12.27 19.48 37.22
C THR A 54 10.91 19.20 36.55
N ASN A 55 10.84 19.14 35.21
CA ASN A 55 9.60 18.94 34.44
C ASN A 55 9.80 17.89 33.32
N THR A 56 9.85 16.61 33.69
CA THR A 56 9.83 15.47 32.75
C THR A 56 8.61 15.49 31.82
N ASP A 57 7.48 16.04 32.28
CA ASP A 57 6.24 16.10 31.50
C ASP A 57 6.36 17.04 30.28
N ASP A 58 7.04 18.19 30.43
CA ASP A 58 7.27 19.12 29.33
C ASP A 58 8.27 18.55 28.30
N PHE A 59 9.21 17.72 28.76
CA PHE A 59 10.17 17.01 27.91
C PHE A 59 9.45 16.01 26.99
N GLU A 60 8.60 15.14 27.56
CA GLU A 60 7.86 14.14 26.79
C GLU A 60 6.83 14.78 25.86
N LYS A 61 6.15 15.84 26.31
CA LYS A 61 5.21 16.58 25.48
C LYS A 61 5.91 17.20 24.26
N THR A 62 7.06 17.85 24.47
CA THR A 62 7.83 18.45 23.38
C THR A 62 8.35 17.37 22.41
N LYS A 63 8.76 16.19 22.91
CA LYS A 63 9.15 15.05 22.06
C LYS A 63 7.98 14.62 21.17
N LYS A 64 6.79 14.45 21.75
CA LYS A 64 5.60 14.00 21.05
C LYS A 64 5.09 15.02 20.03
N ASP A 65 5.12 16.31 20.37
CA ASP A 65 4.73 17.39 19.46
C ASP A 65 5.69 17.46 18.26
N PHE A 66 7.00 17.30 18.50
CA PHE A 66 7.99 17.25 17.43
C PHE A 66 7.78 16.03 16.50
N MET A 67 7.53 14.85 17.07
CA MET A 67 7.25 13.64 16.29
C MET A 67 5.98 13.81 15.45
N THR A 68 4.93 14.39 16.01
CA THR A 68 3.66 14.61 15.30
C THR A 68 3.82 15.62 14.16
N ALA A 69 4.56 16.70 14.39
CA ALA A 69 4.77 17.75 13.39
C ALA A 69 5.71 17.34 12.25
N ASN A 70 6.62 16.38 12.49
CA ASN A 70 7.63 15.95 11.52
C ASN A 70 7.39 14.51 11.00
N ALA A 71 6.27 13.89 11.37
CA ALA A 71 5.88 12.60 10.83
C ALA A 71 5.54 12.73 9.34
N PHE A 72 6.02 11.77 8.56
CA PHE A 72 5.67 11.59 7.17
C PHE A 72 4.30 10.91 7.09
N GLU A 73 3.41 11.47 6.30
CA GLU A 73 2.10 10.90 6.00
C GLU A 73 2.00 10.61 4.49
N LEU A 74 1.29 9.54 4.13
CA LEU A 74 1.00 9.22 2.73
C LEU A 74 -0.10 10.14 2.20
N VAL A 75 0.23 11.04 1.28
CA VAL A 75 -0.77 11.82 0.56
C VAL A 75 -1.26 11.03 -0.65
N ASP A 76 -2.44 10.42 -0.54
CA ASP A 76 -3.06 9.63 -1.60
C ASP A 76 -4.38 10.26 -2.12
N PRO A 77 -4.31 11.12 -3.15
CA PRO A 77 -5.50 11.75 -3.72
C PRO A 77 -6.31 10.80 -4.63
N ILE A 78 -5.73 9.68 -5.05
CA ILE A 78 -6.35 8.76 -6.02
C ILE A 78 -7.02 7.55 -5.37
N LYS A 79 -6.82 7.38 -4.06
CA LYS A 79 -7.23 6.20 -3.29
C LYS A 79 -6.70 4.92 -3.94
N ILE A 80 -5.37 4.80 -3.97
CA ILE A 80 -4.66 3.71 -4.66
C ILE A 80 -5.11 2.33 -4.17
N LEU A 81 -5.41 2.19 -2.88
CA LEU A 81 -5.96 0.96 -2.30
C LEU A 81 -7.30 0.58 -2.92
N ASP A 82 -8.23 1.53 -3.06
CA ASP A 82 -9.53 1.28 -3.68
C ASP A 82 -9.37 0.83 -5.14
N LYS A 83 -8.40 1.44 -5.85
CA LYS A 83 -8.08 1.07 -7.24
C LYS A 83 -7.44 -0.31 -7.35
N ILE A 84 -6.56 -0.67 -6.41
CA ILE A 84 -5.96 -2.02 -6.33
C ILE A 84 -7.07 -3.06 -6.15
N ASN A 85 -7.93 -2.87 -5.15
CA ASN A 85 -9.05 -3.78 -4.87
C ASN A 85 -9.99 -3.93 -6.08
N ALA A 86 -10.40 -2.81 -6.69
CA ALA A 86 -11.27 -2.84 -7.86
C ALA A 86 -10.63 -3.54 -9.07
N LEU A 87 -9.31 -3.43 -9.24
CA LEU A 87 -8.57 -4.08 -10.31
C LEU A 87 -8.41 -5.58 -10.05
N GLU A 88 -8.16 -5.98 -8.80
CA GLU A 88 -8.13 -7.38 -8.36
C GLU A 88 -9.48 -8.07 -8.60
N ASP A 89 -10.57 -7.43 -8.19
CA ASP A 89 -11.93 -7.96 -8.39
C ASP A 89 -12.25 -8.15 -9.86
N LYS A 90 -11.87 -7.19 -10.71
CA LYS A 90 -12.06 -7.27 -12.17
C LYS A 90 -11.27 -8.43 -12.78
N ILE A 91 -10.01 -8.61 -12.41
CA ILE A 91 -9.16 -9.70 -12.91
C ILE A 91 -9.73 -11.05 -12.47
N ALA A 92 -10.11 -11.17 -11.19
CA ALA A 92 -10.68 -12.40 -10.65
C ALA A 92 -11.99 -12.79 -11.35
N SER A 93 -12.89 -11.81 -11.54
CA SER A 93 -14.16 -12.01 -12.23
C SER A 93 -13.96 -12.46 -13.67
N PHE A 94 -13.05 -11.81 -14.41
CA PHE A 94 -12.74 -12.19 -15.79
C PHE A 94 -12.19 -13.62 -15.88
N LYS A 95 -11.26 -14.00 -15.01
CA LYS A 95 -10.70 -15.36 -15.00
C LYS A 95 -11.77 -16.41 -14.74
N ALA A 96 -12.65 -16.15 -13.77
CA ALA A 96 -13.77 -17.04 -13.46
C ALA A 96 -14.74 -17.21 -14.64
N GLU A 97 -15.06 -16.12 -15.36
CA GLU A 97 -15.90 -16.17 -16.56
C GLU A 97 -15.25 -16.98 -17.69
N VAL A 98 -13.95 -16.76 -17.93
CA VAL A 98 -13.20 -17.52 -18.95
C VAL A 98 -13.15 -19.00 -18.61
N ASP A 99 -12.87 -19.37 -17.37
CA ASP A 99 -12.85 -20.76 -16.92
C ASP A 99 -14.23 -21.42 -17.06
N ALA A 100 -15.31 -20.70 -16.71
CA ALA A 100 -16.67 -21.18 -16.89
C ALA A 100 -16.99 -21.40 -18.38
N ALA A 101 -16.65 -20.45 -19.25
CA ALA A 101 -16.89 -20.57 -20.68
C ALA A 101 -16.10 -21.72 -21.32
N LEU A 102 -14.83 -21.90 -20.91
CA LEU A 102 -14.00 -23.03 -21.33
C LEU A 102 -14.56 -24.37 -20.83
N SER A 103 -15.02 -24.42 -19.59
CA SER A 103 -15.67 -25.62 -19.03
C SER A 103 -16.93 -25.99 -19.79
N VAL A 104 -17.79 -25.01 -20.10
CA VAL A 104 -18.98 -25.22 -20.93
C VAL A 104 -18.57 -25.71 -22.31
N SER A 105 -17.63 -25.04 -22.99
CA SER A 105 -17.16 -25.45 -24.32
C SER A 105 -16.62 -26.88 -24.35
N ASN A 106 -15.87 -27.29 -23.32
CA ASN A 106 -15.31 -28.64 -23.22
C ASN A 106 -16.38 -29.69 -22.89
N ALA A 107 -17.51 -29.29 -22.31
CA ALA A 107 -18.62 -30.17 -21.94
C ALA A 107 -19.70 -30.27 -23.04
N ILE A 108 -19.62 -29.46 -24.10
CA ILE A 108 -20.55 -29.53 -25.22
C ILE A 108 -20.23 -30.78 -26.06
N THR A 109 -21.21 -31.68 -26.17
CA THR A 109 -21.19 -32.80 -27.11
C THR A 109 -22.01 -32.42 -28.34
N GLU A 110 -21.37 -32.25 -29.49
CA GLU A 110 -22.04 -32.03 -30.77
C GLU A 110 -22.33 -33.38 -31.45
N ILE A 111 -23.58 -33.60 -31.86
CA ILE A 111 -23.98 -34.79 -32.63
C ILE A 111 -24.23 -34.34 -34.08
N GLU A 112 -23.38 -34.78 -35.00
CA GLU A 112 -23.52 -34.50 -36.43
C GLU A 112 -24.26 -35.66 -37.12
N ILE A 113 -25.40 -35.37 -37.76
CA ILE A 113 -26.18 -36.36 -38.54
C ILE A 113 -26.00 -36.05 -40.02
N SER A 114 -25.35 -36.96 -40.75
CA SER A 114 -25.17 -36.91 -42.21
C SER A 114 -26.11 -37.93 -42.88
N TYR A 115 -26.75 -37.52 -43.98
CA TYR A 115 -27.74 -38.31 -44.74
C TYR A 115 -27.12 -39.00 -45.95
#